data_AF-A0A670XZW7-F1
#
_entry.id   AF-A0A670XZW7-F1
#
_cell.length_a   1.000
_cell.length_b   1.000
_cell.length_c   1.000
_cell.angle_alpha   90.00
_cell.angle_beta   90.00
_cell.angle_gamma   90.00
#
_symmetry.space_group_name_H-M   'P 1'
#
loop_
_entity.id
_entity.type
_entity.pdbx_description
1 polymer ?
#
loop_
_entity_poly.entity_id
_entity_poly.type
_entity_poly.pdbx_seq_one_letter_code
_entity_poly.pdbx_strand_id
1 'polypeptide(L)'
;MYTCAYIARRDKGVLVWKNPTLEGDQILFDISKTNSIVPHFSGFAASASAQSYDMRRVEITPLEQRKLNFDTHRLVRDLEAHGFAKEQAETVVSALMSLSAVSLDTVYKDMVTQAQQEITLQQIMFQLDSIRKDMVILEKSEFANLRAENEKMKIELDQVKHQLMNETNQIRAENKLDINLERSRVTDMFTDQERKLMEASTEFHKKDSSTNSSLTEVNNKIDAEIAALKTLMESNKLETIRYLAASVFTCLAIALGFYRFWK
;
A
#
# COMPACT_ATOMS: atom_id res chain seq x y z
N MET A 1 -14.77 43.45 13.66
CA MET A 1 -14.92 43.55 12.19
C MET A 1 -13.90 42.63 11.55
N TYR A 2 -14.27 41.39 11.21
CA TYR A 2 -13.69 40.57 10.13
C TYR A 2 -14.67 39.41 9.90
N THR A 3 -15.69 39.66 9.08
CA THR A 3 -16.62 38.64 8.58
C THR A 3 -15.91 37.85 7.48
N CYS A 4 -15.39 36.66 7.80
CA CYS A 4 -14.84 35.74 6.80
C CYS A 4 -15.98 34.89 6.24
N ALA A 5 -16.63 35.36 5.17
CA ALA A 5 -17.65 34.61 4.46
C ALA A 5 -16.97 33.68 3.45
N TYR A 6 -16.94 32.38 3.73
CA TYR A 6 -16.45 31.36 2.80
C TYR A 6 -17.59 30.94 1.86
N ILE A 7 -17.41 31.14 0.55
CA ILE A 7 -18.38 30.71 -0.47
C ILE A 7 -17.90 29.36 -1.02
N ALA A 8 -18.62 28.29 -0.71
CA ALA A 8 -18.42 27.00 -1.36
C ALA A 8 -19.16 26.99 -2.70
N ARG A 9 -18.43 26.88 -3.82
CA ARG A 9 -19.03 26.74 -5.16
C ARG A 9 -18.67 25.35 -5.70
N ARG A 10 -19.69 24.58 -6.09
CA ARG A 10 -19.51 23.26 -6.70
C ARG A 10 -19.33 23.46 -8.20
N ASP A 11 -18.14 23.18 -8.73
CA ASP A 11 -17.87 23.18 -10.18
C ASP A 11 -17.25 21.85 -10.58
N LYS A 12 -17.86 21.16 -11.55
CA LYS A 12 -17.41 19.87 -12.12
C LYS A 12 -16.91 18.81 -11.11
N GLY A 13 -17.55 18.70 -9.94
CA GLY A 13 -17.22 17.68 -8.94
C GLY A 13 -16.04 18.03 -8.00
N VAL A 14 -15.49 19.25 -8.09
CA VAL A 14 -14.43 19.76 -7.21
C VAL A 14 -15.03 20.77 -6.23
N LEU A 15 -14.69 20.65 -4.94
CA LEU A 15 -15.01 21.68 -3.93
C LEU A 15 -13.87 22.70 -3.90
N VAL A 16 -14.11 23.86 -4.49
CA VAL A 16 -13.15 24.97 -4.51
C VAL A 16 -13.52 25.95 -3.40
N TRP A 17 -12.56 26.22 -2.50
CA TRP A 17 -12.70 27.18 -1.42
C TRP A 17 -11.99 28.48 -1.82
N LYS A 18 -12.75 29.56 -2.02
CA LYS A 18 -12.18 30.86 -2.38
C LYS A 18 -12.04 31.73 -1.15
N ASN A 19 -10.80 32.08 -0.80
CA ASN A 19 -10.52 33.07 0.25
C ASN A 19 -10.53 34.47 -0.40
N PRO A 20 -11.42 35.39 -0.02
CA PRO A 20 -11.52 36.71 -0.65
C PRO A 20 -10.33 37.64 -0.33
N THR A 21 -9.40 37.24 0.53
CA THR A 21 -8.21 38.04 0.89
C THR A 21 -6.92 37.61 0.19
N LEU A 22 -6.93 36.51 -0.57
CA LEU A 22 -5.76 35.99 -1.27
C LEU A 22 -6.08 35.85 -2.75
N GLU A 23 -5.31 36.52 -3.58
CA GLU A 23 -5.41 36.49 -5.04
C GLU A 23 -4.86 35.13 -5.54
N GLY A 24 -5.70 34.10 -5.49
CA GLY A 24 -5.35 32.76 -5.95
C GLY A 24 -6.36 31.71 -5.53
N ASP A 25 -6.90 30.98 -6.49
CA ASP A 25 -7.79 29.83 -6.22
C ASP A 25 -6.94 28.65 -5.74
N GLN A 26 -7.09 28.25 -4.47
CA GLN A 26 -6.37 27.11 -3.89
C GLN A 26 -7.30 25.90 -3.86
N ILE A 27 -7.00 24.91 -4.71
CA ILE A 27 -7.75 23.64 -4.77
C ILE A 27 -7.23 22.75 -3.64
N LEU A 28 -8.00 22.61 -2.56
CA LEU A 28 -7.60 21.84 -1.40
C LEU A 28 -8.12 20.39 -1.41
N PHE A 29 -9.17 20.08 -2.18
CA PHE A 29 -9.74 18.72 -2.25
C PHE A 29 -10.29 18.39 -3.66
N ASP A 30 -9.64 17.44 -4.34
CA ASP A 30 -10.12 16.83 -5.58
C ASP A 30 -10.84 15.51 -5.26
N ILE A 31 -12.17 15.54 -5.28
CA ILE A 31 -13.04 14.40 -4.95
C ILE A 31 -13.01 13.33 -6.07
N SER A 32 -12.46 13.65 -7.25
CA SER A 32 -12.40 12.70 -8.37
C SER A 32 -11.43 11.54 -8.16
N LYS A 33 -10.51 11.65 -7.17
CA LYS A 33 -9.47 10.62 -6.91
C LYS A 33 -9.80 9.64 -5.79
N THR A 34 -10.88 9.82 -5.03
CA THR A 34 -11.26 8.89 -3.96
C THR A 34 -12.38 7.98 -4.44
N ASN A 35 -12.00 6.83 -5.00
CA ASN A 35 -12.93 5.76 -5.30
C ASN A 35 -13.57 5.27 -3.99
N SER A 36 -14.91 5.24 -3.97
CA SER A 36 -15.78 4.64 -2.97
C SER A 36 -15.57 5.06 -1.51
N ILE A 37 -16.35 6.05 -1.07
CA ILE A 37 -17.26 6.01 0.09
C ILE A 37 -17.80 7.45 0.19
N VAL A 38 -19.08 7.63 -0.08
CA VAL A 38 -19.76 8.93 0.01
C VAL A 38 -20.37 9.01 1.40
N PRO A 39 -19.86 9.82 2.35
CA PRO A 39 -20.65 10.20 3.50
C PRO A 39 -21.62 11.29 3.02
N HIS A 40 -22.90 10.96 3.03
CA HIS A 40 -24.00 11.88 2.75
C HIS A 40 -24.12 12.89 3.91
N PHE A 41 -23.25 13.89 3.95
CA PHE A 41 -23.40 15.03 4.86
C PHE A 41 -24.29 16.09 4.18
N SER A 42 -25.58 16.01 4.48
CA SER A 42 -26.54 17.08 4.24
C SER A 42 -26.07 18.31 5.03
N GLY A 43 -25.60 19.33 4.30
CA GLY A 43 -25.07 20.56 4.87
C GLY A 43 -26.13 21.34 5.64
N PHE A 44 -25.83 21.68 6.88
CA PHE A 44 -26.46 22.79 7.58
C PHE A 44 -25.81 24.07 7.08
N ALA A 45 -26.59 24.88 6.37
CA ALA A 45 -26.24 26.25 6.05
C ALA A 45 -26.01 27.03 7.35
N ALA A 46 -24.92 27.80 7.40
CA ALA A 46 -24.71 28.81 8.43
C ALA A 46 -25.91 29.77 8.40
N SER A 47 -26.80 29.67 9.39
CA SER A 47 -27.76 30.71 9.66
C SER A 47 -26.97 31.91 10.16
N ALA A 48 -26.76 32.87 9.25
CA ALA A 48 -26.52 34.24 9.62
C ALA A 48 -27.50 34.59 10.73
N SER A 49 -27.00 35.21 11.79
CA SER A 49 -27.78 35.70 12.92
C SER A 49 -28.86 36.67 12.42
N ALA A 50 -30.00 36.13 12.02
CA ALA A 50 -31.23 36.87 11.90
C ALA A 50 -31.73 37.07 13.33
N GLN A 51 -31.42 38.24 13.86
CA GLN A 51 -32.09 38.82 15.00
C GLN A 51 -33.61 38.69 14.86
N SER A 52 -34.26 38.62 16.02
CA SER A 52 -35.69 38.53 16.22
C SER A 52 -36.25 37.12 16.04
N TYR A 53 -36.07 36.30 17.08
CA TYR A 53 -37.22 35.51 17.54
C TYR A 53 -38.29 36.53 17.92
N ASP A 54 -39.08 36.98 16.95
CA ASP A 54 -40.32 37.68 17.20
C ASP A 54 -41.25 36.63 17.80
N MET A 55 -41.08 36.41 19.10
CA MET A 55 -42.13 35.81 19.90
C MET A 55 -43.29 36.76 19.77
N ARG A 56 -44.17 36.45 18.80
CA ARG A 56 -45.52 36.98 18.71
C ARG A 56 -46.00 37.09 20.15
N ARG A 57 -46.15 38.30 20.69
CA ARG A 57 -46.55 38.53 22.08
C ARG A 57 -47.89 37.82 22.23
N VAL A 58 -47.87 36.62 22.80
CA VAL A 58 -49.09 35.96 23.20
C VAL A 58 -49.48 36.70 24.47
N GLU A 59 -50.39 37.66 24.34
CA GLU A 59 -51.05 38.25 25.50
C GLU A 59 -51.88 37.16 26.15
N ILE A 60 -51.25 36.43 27.06
CA ILE A 60 -51.93 35.48 27.93
C ILE A 60 -52.50 36.32 29.07
N THR A 61 -53.82 36.43 29.12
CA THR A 61 -54.52 37.15 30.19
C THR A 61 -54.04 36.64 31.56
N PRO A 62 -53.61 37.53 32.47
CA PRO A 62 -53.16 37.18 33.81
C PRO A 62 -54.21 36.37 34.57
N LEU A 63 -53.75 35.49 35.48
CA LEU A 63 -54.60 34.64 36.33
C LEU A 63 -55.67 35.42 37.12
N GLU A 64 -55.44 36.72 37.36
CA GLU A 64 -56.30 37.60 38.14
C GLU A 64 -57.51 38.14 37.36
N GLN A 65 -57.44 38.20 36.03
CA GLN A 65 -58.57 38.58 35.16
C GLN A 65 -59.56 37.42 34.93
N ARG A 66 -59.35 36.27 35.57
CA ARG A 66 -60.11 35.03 35.36
C ARG A 66 -61.38 34.91 36.19
N LYS A 67 -61.73 35.92 36.99
CA LYS A 67 -63.07 36.05 37.55
C LYS A 67 -63.94 36.77 36.53
N LEU A 68 -64.90 36.05 35.95
CA LEU A 68 -66.01 36.68 35.24
C LEU A 68 -66.83 37.45 36.28
N ASN A 69 -66.73 38.77 36.23
CA ASN A 69 -67.50 39.69 37.08
C ASN A 69 -68.92 39.79 36.53
N PHE A 70 -69.67 38.69 36.52
CA PHE A 70 -71.08 38.75 36.17
C PHE A 70 -71.83 39.43 37.31
N ASP A 71 -72.47 40.56 36.98
CA ASP A 71 -73.44 41.17 37.86
C ASP A 71 -74.73 40.34 37.82
N THR A 72 -74.77 39.30 38.66
CA THR A 72 -75.89 38.36 38.81
C THR A 72 -77.19 39.12 39.05
N HIS A 73 -77.14 40.19 39.86
CA HIS A 73 -78.31 40.93 40.27
C HIS A 73 -78.89 41.73 39.11
N ARG A 74 -78.05 42.38 38.30
CA ARG A 74 -78.50 43.09 37.10
C ARG A 74 -79.11 42.15 36.06
N LEU A 75 -78.53 40.96 35.86
CA LEU A 75 -79.07 39.97 34.93
C LEU A 75 -80.44 39.43 35.37
N VAL A 76 -80.62 39.18 36.67
CA VAL A 76 -81.91 38.75 37.23
C VAL A 76 -82.97 39.85 37.07
N ARG A 77 -82.63 41.11 37.38
CA ARG A 77 -83.55 42.26 37.22
C ARG A 77 -83.97 42.47 35.77
N ASP A 78 -83.06 42.26 34.82
CA ASP A 78 -83.34 42.39 33.39
C ASP A 78 -84.28 41.28 32.91
N LEU A 79 -84.08 40.03 33.35
CA LEU A 79 -84.98 38.93 33.04
C LEU A 79 -86.38 39.12 33.66
N GLU A 80 -86.46 39.62 34.90
CA GLU A 80 -87.73 40.00 35.54
C GLU A 80 -88.48 41.05 34.71
N ALA A 81 -87.77 42.06 34.18
CA ALA A 81 -88.36 43.11 33.35
C ALA A 81 -88.92 42.58 32.01
N HIS A 82 -88.41 41.45 31.52
CA HIS A 82 -88.87 40.79 30.30
C HIS A 82 -89.91 39.68 30.54
N GLY A 83 -90.51 39.65 31.74
CA GLY A 83 -91.67 38.80 32.03
C GLY A 83 -91.34 37.43 32.63
N PHE A 84 -90.09 37.19 33.06
CA PHE A 84 -89.74 35.98 33.81
C PHE A 84 -90.13 36.13 35.28
N ALA A 85 -90.63 35.05 35.88
CA ALA A 85 -90.75 35.01 37.34
C ALA A 85 -89.35 35.04 37.98
N LYS A 86 -89.23 35.67 39.15
CA LYS A 86 -87.96 35.81 39.88
C LYS A 86 -87.20 34.48 40.03
N GLU A 87 -87.90 33.41 40.41
CA GLU A 87 -87.32 32.07 40.57
C GLU A 87 -86.78 31.51 39.24
N GLN A 88 -87.45 31.78 38.13
CA GLN A 88 -87.02 31.36 36.79
C GLN A 88 -85.79 32.16 36.34
N ALA A 89 -85.77 33.48 36.57
CA ALA A 89 -84.64 34.34 36.27
C ALA A 89 -83.40 33.95 37.08
N GLU A 90 -83.53 33.69 38.38
CA GLU A 90 -82.45 33.22 39.25
C GLU A 90 -81.90 31.86 38.78
N THR A 91 -82.78 30.92 38.39
CA THR A 91 -82.38 29.60 37.91
C THR A 91 -81.58 29.67 36.61
N VAL A 92 -82.02 30.50 35.65
CA VAL A 92 -81.33 30.70 34.37
C VAL A 92 -79.95 31.33 34.59
N VAL A 93 -79.86 32.37 35.42
CA VAL A 93 -78.58 33.04 35.73
C VAL A 93 -77.65 32.09 36.49
N SER A 94 -78.16 31.26 37.40
CA SER A 94 -77.38 30.23 38.09
C SER A 94 -76.84 29.16 37.14
N ALA A 95 -77.64 28.71 36.17
CA ALA A 95 -77.19 27.77 35.14
C ALA A 95 -76.10 28.39 34.25
N LEU A 96 -76.25 29.67 33.87
CA LEU A 96 -75.27 30.40 33.07
C LEU A 96 -73.94 30.60 33.82
N MET A 97 -74.00 30.94 35.12
CA MET A 97 -72.83 31.01 35.99
C MET A 97 -72.10 29.68 36.08
N SER A 98 -72.84 28.58 36.27
CA SER A 98 -72.27 27.23 36.34
C SER A 98 -71.60 26.83 35.03
N LEU A 99 -72.26 27.00 33.88
CA LEU A 99 -71.69 26.72 32.56
C LEU A 99 -70.47 27.59 32.25
N SER A 100 -70.50 28.87 32.63
CA SER A 100 -69.38 29.79 32.43
C SER A 100 -68.19 29.44 33.33
N ALA A 101 -68.44 28.99 34.56
CA ALA A 101 -67.38 28.54 35.46
C ALA A 101 -66.70 27.27 34.92
N VAL A 102 -67.47 26.29 34.45
CA VAL A 102 -66.94 25.04 33.89
C VAL A 102 -66.20 25.27 32.56
N SER A 103 -66.71 26.13 31.68
CA SER A 103 -66.05 26.41 30.40
C SER A 103 -64.73 27.15 30.60
N LEU A 104 -64.67 28.12 31.52
CA LEU A 104 -63.43 28.80 31.87
C LEU A 104 -62.40 27.86 32.51
N ASP A 105 -62.79 27.00 33.45
CA ASP A 105 -61.87 26.04 34.06
C ASP A 105 -61.24 25.11 33.01
N THR A 106 -62.05 24.64 32.06
CA THR A 106 -61.59 23.81 30.94
C THR A 106 -60.60 24.56 30.04
N VAL A 107 -60.95 25.78 29.61
CA VAL A 107 -60.06 26.60 28.75
C VAL A 107 -58.76 26.96 29.49
N TYR A 108 -58.81 27.29 30.77
CA TYR A 108 -57.61 27.64 31.54
C TYR A 108 -56.71 26.45 31.84
N LYS A 109 -57.25 25.24 31.93
CA LYS A 109 -56.48 24.01 32.06
C LYS A 109 -55.70 23.68 30.79
N ASP A 110 -56.28 23.97 29.63
CA ASP A 110 -55.65 23.75 28.32
C ASP A 110 -54.73 24.92 27.90
N MET A 111 -54.85 26.09 28.54
CA MET A 111 -53.99 27.23 28.31
C MET A 111 -52.66 27.13 29.08
N VAL A 112 -51.59 27.54 28.42
CA VAL A 112 -50.27 27.71 29.04
C VAL A 112 -50.22 29.06 29.76
N THR A 113 -49.63 29.11 30.96
CA THR A 113 -49.40 30.38 31.67
C THR A 113 -48.14 31.06 31.15
N GLN A 114 -48.09 32.39 31.22
CA GLN A 114 -46.89 33.15 30.82
C GLN A 114 -45.64 32.69 31.59
N ALA A 115 -45.78 32.39 32.90
CA ALA A 115 -44.69 31.85 33.71
C ALA A 115 -44.20 30.49 33.21
N GLN A 116 -45.11 29.57 32.85
CA GLN A 116 -44.74 28.27 32.30
C GLN A 116 -44.04 28.40 30.94
N GLN A 117 -44.48 29.33 30.11
CA GLN A 117 -43.85 29.63 28.83
C GLN A 117 -42.43 30.18 29.02
N GLU A 118 -42.23 31.12 29.96
CA GLU A 118 -40.92 31.69 30.25
C GLU A 118 -39.93 30.64 30.78
N ILE A 119 -40.36 29.76 31.69
CA ILE A 119 -39.54 28.65 32.18
C ILE A 119 -39.11 27.74 31.03
N THR A 120 -40.05 27.36 30.17
CA THR A 120 -39.79 26.48 29.02
C THR A 120 -38.79 27.13 28.05
N LEU A 121 -38.94 28.43 27.82
CA LEU A 121 -38.03 29.20 26.96
C LEU A 121 -36.62 29.24 27.56
N GLN A 122 -36.50 29.58 28.85
CA GLN A 122 -35.20 29.59 29.55
C GLN A 122 -34.52 28.21 29.47
N GLN A 123 -35.28 27.12 29.58
CA GLN A 123 -34.76 25.76 29.44
C GLN A 123 -34.24 25.49 28.01
N ILE A 124 -34.97 25.91 26.98
CA ILE A 124 -34.54 25.80 25.58
C ILE A 124 -33.26 26.62 25.34
N MET A 125 -33.21 27.86 25.86
CA MET A 125 -32.02 28.70 25.75
C MET A 125 -30.80 28.07 26.43
N PHE A 126 -30.98 27.51 27.63
CA PHE A 126 -29.92 26.80 28.33
C PHE A 126 -29.39 25.60 27.52
N GLN A 127 -30.29 24.81 26.92
CA GLN A 127 -29.88 23.69 26.07
C GLN A 127 -29.13 24.15 24.82
N LEU A 128 -29.58 25.23 24.17
CA LEU A 128 -28.89 25.81 23.01
C LEU A 128 -27.48 26.28 23.41
N ASP A 129 -27.34 26.96 24.55
CA ASP A 129 -26.05 27.40 25.06
C ASP A 129 -25.11 26.23 25.39
N SER A 130 -25.65 25.11 25.90
CA SER A 130 -24.87 23.88 26.09
C SER A 130 -24.36 23.33 24.76
N ILE A 131 -25.24 23.16 23.76
CA ILE A 131 -24.87 22.66 22.43
C ILE A 131 -23.83 23.57 21.78
N ARG A 132 -23.96 24.90 21.94
CA ARG A 132 -22.96 25.86 21.42
C ARG A 132 -21.59 25.64 22.07
N LYS A 133 -21.53 25.39 23.38
CA LYS A 133 -20.26 25.11 24.07
C LYS A 133 -19.64 23.82 23.56
N ASP A 134 -20.44 22.76 23.43
CA ASP A 134 -19.97 21.46 22.93
C ASP A 134 -19.42 21.57 21.50
N MET A 135 -20.09 22.34 20.62
CA MET A 135 -19.61 22.62 19.26
C MET A 135 -18.25 23.33 19.27
N VAL A 136 -18.08 24.35 20.12
CA VAL A 136 -16.82 25.09 20.23
C VAL A 136 -15.69 24.22 20.79
N ILE A 137 -16.00 23.36 21.76
CA ILE A 137 -15.02 22.39 22.30
C ILE A 137 -14.60 21.43 21.20
N LEU A 138 -15.55 20.84 20.48
CA LEU A 138 -15.30 19.92 19.38
C LEU A 138 -14.39 20.56 18.30
N GLU A 139 -14.71 21.79 17.88
CA GLU A 139 -13.93 22.55 16.89
C GLU A 139 -12.52 22.87 17.36
N LYS A 140 -12.36 23.28 18.63
CA LYS A 140 -11.08 23.75 19.15
C LYS A 140 -10.16 22.64 19.65
N SER A 141 -10.68 21.58 20.27
CA SER A 141 -9.85 20.51 20.82
C SER A 141 -9.78 19.31 19.90
N GLU A 142 -10.91 18.71 19.56
CA GLU A 142 -10.89 17.40 18.89
C GLU A 142 -10.46 17.50 17.44
N PHE A 143 -11.02 18.45 16.68
CA PHE A 143 -10.60 18.65 15.29
C PHE A 143 -9.16 19.18 15.18
N ALA A 144 -8.71 20.01 16.12
CA ALA A 144 -7.33 20.47 16.15
C ALA A 144 -6.35 19.33 16.44
N ASN A 145 -6.67 18.48 17.42
CA ASN A 145 -5.89 17.30 17.76
C ASN A 145 -5.83 16.31 16.59
N LEU A 146 -6.96 16.01 15.95
CA LEU A 146 -7.01 15.11 14.79
C LEU A 146 -6.19 15.65 13.62
N ARG A 147 -6.22 16.95 13.33
CA ARG A 147 -5.37 17.55 12.29
C ARG A 147 -3.88 17.44 12.63
N ALA A 148 -3.51 17.72 13.88
CA ALA A 148 -2.13 17.63 14.34
C ALA A 148 -1.62 16.17 14.28
N GLU A 149 -2.43 15.21 14.69
CA GLU A 149 -2.12 13.79 14.61
C GLU A 149 -2.03 13.30 13.15
N ASN A 150 -2.92 13.78 12.27
CA ASN A 150 -2.87 13.46 10.85
C ASN A 150 -1.59 13.99 10.17
N GLU A 151 -1.20 15.24 10.43
CA GLU A 151 0.05 15.81 9.94
C GLU A 151 1.27 15.08 10.51
N LYS A 152 1.24 14.70 11.80
CA LYS A 152 2.30 13.88 12.40
C LYS A 152 2.43 12.53 11.71
N MET A 153 1.33 11.81 11.51
CA MET A 153 1.33 10.51 10.81
C MET A 153 1.86 10.65 9.37
N LYS A 154 1.53 11.74 8.69
CA LYS A 154 2.03 12.02 7.33
C LYS A 154 3.55 12.21 7.31
N ILE A 155 4.09 12.96 8.28
CA ILE A 155 5.55 13.15 8.42
C ILE A 155 6.25 11.82 8.72
N GLU A 156 5.71 11.02 9.65
CA GLU A 156 6.28 9.71 9.97
C GLU A 156 6.24 8.75 8.76
N LEU A 157 5.15 8.77 8.00
CA LEU A 157 5.04 7.98 6.77
C LEU A 157 6.09 8.40 5.73
N ASP A 158 6.27 9.69 5.50
CA ASP A 158 7.28 10.19 4.57
C ASP A 158 8.70 9.84 5.04
N GLN A 159 8.96 9.90 6.35
CA GLN A 159 10.24 9.50 6.94
C GLN A 159 10.52 8.01 6.70
N VAL A 160 9.57 7.12 7.01
CA VAL A 160 9.71 5.67 6.78
C VAL A 160 9.89 5.36 5.31
N LYS A 161 9.15 6.04 4.43
CA LYS A 161 9.30 5.89 2.98
C LYS A 161 10.70 6.28 2.50
N HIS A 162 11.24 7.39 3.01
CA HIS A 162 12.60 7.81 2.68
C HIS A 162 13.65 6.82 3.20
N GLN A 163 13.51 6.33 4.43
CA GLN A 163 14.41 5.32 4.99
C GLN A 163 14.40 4.04 4.15
N LEU A 164 13.22 3.50 3.84
CA LEU A 164 13.08 2.29 3.04
C LEU A 164 13.71 2.45 1.65
N MET A 165 13.51 3.61 1.01
CA MET A 165 14.09 3.87 -0.31
C MET A 165 15.63 3.94 -0.24
N ASN A 166 16.18 4.56 0.81
CA ASN A 166 17.62 4.63 1.02
C ASN A 166 18.23 3.24 1.28
N GLU A 167 17.63 2.45 2.19
CA GLU A 167 18.08 1.08 2.48
C GLU A 167 17.99 0.19 1.24
N THR A 168 16.90 0.28 0.48
CA THR A 168 16.73 -0.47 -0.77
C THR A 168 17.81 -0.10 -1.80
N ASN A 169 18.14 1.18 -1.91
CA ASN A 169 19.18 1.64 -2.84
C ASN A 169 20.58 1.22 -2.37
N GLN A 170 20.84 1.26 -1.07
CA GLN A 170 22.08 0.79 -0.46
C GLN A 170 22.28 -0.71 -0.71
N ILE A 171 21.29 -1.55 -0.34
CA ILE A 171 21.33 -3.00 -0.55
C ILE A 171 21.53 -3.32 -2.05
N ARG A 172 20.88 -2.56 -2.94
CA ARG A 172 21.06 -2.75 -4.39
C ARG A 172 22.49 -2.43 -4.84
N ALA A 173 23.09 -1.36 -4.32
CA ALA A 173 24.46 -0.98 -4.64
C ALA A 173 25.47 -2.01 -4.08
N GLU A 174 25.27 -2.45 -2.83
CA GLU A 174 26.07 -3.49 -2.18
C GLU A 174 25.99 -4.81 -2.94
N ASN A 175 24.79 -5.32 -3.23
CA ASN A 175 24.62 -6.55 -4.02
C ASN A 175 25.25 -6.45 -5.42
N LYS A 176 25.15 -5.28 -6.07
CA LYS A 176 25.79 -5.08 -7.38
C LYS A 176 27.30 -5.12 -7.27
N LEU A 177 27.87 -4.54 -6.21
CA LEU A 177 29.30 -4.59 -5.94
C LEU A 177 29.75 -6.03 -5.68
N ASP A 178 29.06 -6.75 -4.79
CA ASP A 178 29.37 -8.14 -4.45
C ASP A 178 29.34 -9.07 -5.66
N ILE A 179 28.30 -8.96 -6.50
CA ILE A 179 28.19 -9.73 -7.75
C ILE A 179 29.36 -9.41 -8.69
N ASN A 180 29.77 -8.15 -8.78
CA ASN A 180 30.88 -7.76 -9.65
C ASN A 180 32.23 -8.28 -9.12
N LEU A 181 32.46 -8.21 -7.80
CA LEU A 181 33.66 -8.74 -7.16
C LEU A 181 33.73 -10.26 -7.35
N GLU A 182 32.63 -10.96 -7.11
CA GLU A 182 32.59 -12.42 -7.27
C GLU A 182 32.72 -12.83 -8.74
N ARG A 183 32.13 -12.08 -9.67
CA ARG A 183 32.34 -12.28 -11.11
C ARG A 183 33.81 -12.12 -11.48
N SER A 184 34.48 -11.06 -11.01
CA SER A 184 35.91 -10.86 -11.25
C SER A 184 36.73 -12.03 -10.71
N ARG A 185 36.43 -12.46 -9.48
CA ARG A 185 37.11 -13.59 -8.84
C ARG A 185 36.96 -14.88 -9.63
N VAL A 186 35.75 -15.17 -10.12
CA VAL A 186 35.48 -16.35 -10.95
C VAL A 186 36.23 -16.26 -12.29
N THR A 187 36.25 -15.08 -12.92
CA THR A 187 37.01 -14.87 -14.16
C THR A 187 38.51 -15.05 -13.95
N ASP A 188 39.08 -14.52 -12.87
CA ASP A 188 40.50 -14.68 -12.55
C ASP A 188 40.85 -16.16 -12.29
N MET A 189 39.99 -16.89 -11.57
CA MET A 189 40.17 -18.33 -11.38
C MET A 189 40.07 -19.11 -12.68
N PHE A 190 39.14 -18.76 -13.56
CA PHE A 190 38.98 -19.41 -14.86
C PHE A 190 40.20 -19.18 -15.76
N THR A 191 40.70 -17.95 -15.83
CA THR A 191 41.92 -17.63 -16.60
C THR A 191 43.16 -18.33 -16.04
N ASP A 192 43.29 -18.47 -14.71
CA ASP A 192 44.36 -19.25 -14.09
C ASP A 192 44.26 -20.75 -14.44
N GLN A 193 43.04 -21.30 -14.45
CA GLN A 193 42.82 -22.68 -14.90
C GLN A 193 43.15 -22.88 -16.37
N GLU A 194 42.74 -21.96 -17.24
CA GLU A 194 43.06 -21.98 -18.67
C GLU A 194 44.57 -21.93 -18.90
N ARG A 195 45.28 -21.08 -18.16
CA ARG A 195 46.75 -21.01 -18.18
C ARG A 195 47.39 -22.33 -17.77
N LYS A 196 46.97 -22.93 -16.66
CA LYS A 196 47.49 -24.24 -16.21
C LYS A 196 47.20 -25.35 -17.23
N LEU A 197 46.03 -25.33 -17.85
CA LEU A 197 45.68 -26.28 -18.91
C LEU A 197 46.59 -26.10 -20.13
N MET A 198 46.86 -24.86 -20.52
CA MET A 198 47.78 -24.56 -21.62
C MET A 198 49.20 -25.01 -21.31
N GLU A 199 49.72 -24.71 -20.11
CA GLU A 199 51.03 -25.17 -19.63
C GLU A 199 51.11 -26.71 -19.68
N ALA A 200 50.14 -27.41 -19.09
CA ALA A 200 50.08 -28.88 -19.12
C ALA A 200 50.00 -29.46 -20.54
N SER A 201 49.23 -28.84 -21.43
CA SER A 201 49.14 -29.23 -22.84
C SER A 201 50.48 -29.05 -23.56
N THR A 202 51.18 -27.93 -23.34
CA THR A 202 52.50 -27.71 -23.93
C THR A 202 53.54 -28.70 -23.41
N GLU A 203 53.53 -29.02 -22.11
CA GLU A 203 54.41 -30.05 -21.54
C GLU A 203 54.10 -31.44 -22.08
N PHE A 204 52.82 -31.77 -22.23
CA PHE A 204 52.38 -33.03 -22.83
C PHE A 204 52.89 -33.16 -24.26
N HIS A 205 52.70 -32.15 -25.11
CA HIS A 205 53.21 -32.14 -26.48
C HIS A 205 54.73 -32.24 -26.55
N LYS A 206 55.45 -31.60 -25.63
CA LYS A 206 56.92 -31.73 -25.54
C LYS A 206 57.35 -33.15 -25.18
N LYS A 207 56.68 -33.79 -24.22
CA LYS A 207 56.96 -35.19 -23.85
C LYS A 207 56.59 -36.17 -24.96
N ASP A 208 55.46 -35.95 -25.62
CA ASP A 208 55.00 -36.75 -26.75
C ASP A 208 55.98 -36.70 -27.92
N SER A 209 56.41 -35.50 -28.34
CA SER A 209 57.44 -35.33 -29.38
C SER A 209 58.78 -35.98 -29.01
N SER A 210 59.25 -35.81 -27.77
CA SER A 210 60.47 -36.47 -27.28
C SER A 210 60.35 -38.00 -27.23
N THR A 211 59.18 -38.52 -26.91
CA THR A 211 58.91 -39.96 -26.88
C THR A 211 58.87 -40.51 -28.30
N ASN A 212 58.17 -39.83 -29.21
CA ASN A 212 58.11 -40.18 -30.63
C ASN A 212 59.50 -40.16 -31.29
N SER A 213 60.35 -39.17 -31.01
CA SER A 213 61.72 -39.14 -31.54
C SER A 213 62.54 -40.33 -31.05
N SER A 214 62.46 -40.65 -29.75
CA SER A 214 63.15 -41.81 -29.17
C SER A 214 62.65 -43.13 -29.75
N LEU A 215 61.33 -43.26 -29.96
CA LEU A 215 60.71 -44.40 -30.61
C LEU A 215 61.22 -44.55 -32.05
N THR A 216 61.26 -43.46 -32.83
CA THR A 216 61.78 -43.51 -34.21
C THR A 216 63.26 -43.89 -34.24
N GLU A 217 64.07 -43.45 -33.28
CA GLU A 217 65.47 -43.83 -33.18
C GLU A 217 65.62 -45.34 -32.90
N VAL A 218 64.83 -45.89 -31.97
CA VAL A 218 64.82 -47.33 -31.67
C VAL A 218 64.35 -48.14 -32.89
N ASN A 219 63.29 -47.71 -33.57
CA ASN A 219 62.82 -48.39 -34.79
C ASN A 219 63.91 -48.41 -35.87
N ASN A 220 64.59 -47.29 -36.11
CA ASN A 220 65.69 -47.23 -37.08
C ASN A 220 66.85 -48.17 -36.70
N LYS A 221 67.15 -48.31 -35.39
CA LYS A 221 68.16 -49.27 -34.90
C LYS A 221 67.72 -50.72 -35.15
N ILE A 222 66.46 -51.05 -34.85
CA ILE A 222 65.90 -52.37 -35.12
C ILE A 222 66.00 -52.70 -36.62
N ASP A 223 65.63 -51.77 -37.49
CA ASP A 223 65.72 -51.96 -38.94
C ASP A 223 67.17 -52.18 -39.41
N ALA A 224 68.12 -51.43 -38.85
CA ALA A 224 69.54 -51.61 -39.13
C ALA A 224 70.07 -52.98 -38.65
N GLU A 225 69.69 -53.43 -37.46
CA GLU A 225 70.04 -54.75 -36.93
C GLU A 225 69.40 -55.88 -37.76
N ILE A 226 68.15 -55.73 -38.20
CA ILE A 226 67.49 -56.69 -39.10
C ILE A 226 68.26 -56.80 -40.42
N ALA A 227 68.66 -55.67 -41.02
CA ALA A 227 69.45 -55.67 -42.24
C ALA A 227 70.81 -56.36 -42.03
N ALA A 228 71.51 -56.04 -40.95
CA ALA A 228 72.80 -56.64 -40.61
C ALA A 228 72.69 -58.16 -40.37
N LEU A 229 71.69 -58.60 -39.59
CA LEU A 229 71.42 -60.02 -39.35
C LEU A 229 71.08 -60.76 -40.66
N LYS A 230 70.32 -60.13 -41.55
CA LYS A 230 70.01 -60.69 -42.87
C LYS A 230 71.27 -60.86 -43.73
N THR A 231 72.15 -59.86 -43.77
CA THR A 231 73.43 -59.96 -44.47
C THR A 231 74.31 -61.06 -43.89
N LEU A 232 74.41 -61.15 -42.55
CA LEU A 232 75.16 -62.21 -41.87
C LEU A 232 74.60 -63.61 -42.18
N MET A 233 73.27 -63.73 -42.23
CA MET A 233 72.60 -64.98 -42.60
C MET A 233 72.91 -65.37 -44.05
N GLU A 234 72.86 -64.41 -44.99
CA GLU A 234 73.19 -64.64 -46.40
C GLU A 234 74.66 -65.05 -46.57
N SER A 235 75.60 -64.41 -45.87
CA SER A 235 77.01 -64.77 -45.93
C SER A 235 77.27 -66.17 -45.36
N ASN A 236 76.68 -66.50 -44.20
CA ASN A 236 76.84 -67.82 -43.58
C ASN A 236 76.25 -68.95 -44.44
N LYS A 237 75.13 -68.69 -45.14
CA LYS A 237 74.57 -69.63 -46.12
C LYS A 237 75.56 -69.87 -47.27
N LEU A 238 76.17 -68.83 -47.80
CA LEU A 238 77.17 -68.94 -48.87
C LEU A 238 78.43 -69.68 -48.40
N GLU A 239 78.90 -69.44 -47.18
CA GLU A 239 80.03 -70.16 -46.59
C GLU A 239 79.71 -71.65 -46.43
N THR A 240 78.55 -71.99 -45.87
CA THR A 240 78.11 -73.39 -45.74
C THR A 240 78.06 -74.09 -47.10
N ILE A 241 77.53 -73.43 -48.14
CA ILE A 241 77.53 -73.96 -49.51
C ILE A 241 78.96 -74.22 -50.01
N ARG A 242 79.90 -73.29 -49.77
CA ARG A 242 81.31 -73.44 -50.15
C ARG A 242 81.99 -74.59 -49.41
N TYR A 243 81.79 -74.71 -48.09
CA TYR A 243 82.33 -75.83 -47.30
C TYR A 243 81.78 -77.19 -47.74
N LEU A 244 80.49 -77.26 -48.06
CA LEU A 244 79.86 -78.48 -48.62
C LEU A 244 80.45 -78.85 -49.98
N ALA A 245 80.62 -77.88 -50.87
CA ALA A 245 81.26 -78.13 -52.16
C ALA A 245 82.70 -78.63 -51.96
N ALA A 246 83.49 -77.98 -51.11
CA ALA A 246 84.86 -78.38 -50.82
C ALA A 246 84.94 -79.81 -50.26
N SER A 247 84.05 -80.18 -49.31
CA SER A 247 84.06 -81.53 -48.73
C SER A 247 83.69 -82.59 -49.77
N VAL A 248 82.67 -82.37 -50.61
CA VAL A 248 82.32 -83.28 -51.71
C VAL A 248 83.45 -83.43 -52.71
N PHE A 249 84.11 -82.32 -53.10
CA PHE A 249 85.28 -82.37 -53.98
C PHE A 249 86.45 -83.14 -53.35
N THR A 250 86.72 -82.97 -52.04
CA THR A 250 87.76 -83.76 -51.36
C THR A 250 87.42 -85.25 -51.31
N CYS A 251 86.16 -85.61 -51.01
CA CYS A 251 85.72 -87.01 -51.05
C CYS A 251 85.84 -87.61 -52.45
N LEU A 252 85.45 -86.88 -53.50
CA LEU A 252 85.62 -87.31 -54.89
C LEU A 252 87.09 -87.46 -55.27
N ALA A 253 87.95 -86.52 -54.88
CA ALA A 253 89.39 -86.60 -55.13
C ALA A 253 90.02 -87.82 -54.44
N ILE A 254 89.63 -88.11 -53.19
CA ILE A 254 90.05 -89.29 -52.45
C ILE A 254 89.54 -90.56 -53.14
N ALA A 255 88.26 -90.63 -53.53
CA ALA A 255 87.67 -91.78 -54.22
C ALA A 255 88.33 -92.04 -55.58
N LEU A 256 88.64 -91.00 -56.36
CA LEU A 256 89.41 -91.11 -57.60
C LEU A 256 90.86 -91.55 -57.34
N GLY A 257 91.46 -91.09 -56.23
CA GLY A 257 92.76 -91.56 -55.76
C GLY A 257 92.76 -93.07 -55.47
N PHE A 258 91.76 -93.58 -54.75
CA PHE A 258 91.58 -95.01 -54.48
C PHE A 258 91.26 -95.81 -55.74
N TYR A 259 90.39 -95.30 -56.63
CA TYR A 259 90.08 -95.95 -57.91
C TYR A 259 91.33 -96.09 -58.80
N ARG A 260 92.24 -95.11 -58.76
CA ARG A 260 93.52 -95.16 -59.50
C ARG A 260 94.54 -96.12 -58.90
N PHE A 261 94.43 -96.44 -57.61
CA PHE A 261 95.30 -97.41 -56.93
C PHE A 261 94.80 -98.87 -57.12
N TRP A 262 93.55 -99.07 -57.53
CA TRP A 262 92.93 -100.39 -57.77
C TRP A 262 92.96 -100.82 -59.25
N LYS A 263 93.51 -100.00 -60.15
CA LYS A 263 93.78 -100.34 -61.55
C LYS A 263 95.26 -100.62 -61.74
#